data_AF-A0A8J8J6V7-F1
#
_entry.id   AF-A0A8J8J6V7-F1
#
_cell.length_a   1.000
_cell.length_b   1.000
_cell.length_c   1.000
_cell.angle_alpha   90.00
_cell.angle_beta   90.00
_cell.angle_gamma   90.00
#
_symmetry.space_group_name_H-M   'P 1'
#
loop_
_entity.id
_entity.type
_entity.pdbx_description
1 polymer ?
#
loop_
_entity_poly.entity_id
_entity_poly.type
_entity_poly.pdbx_seq_one_letter_code
_entity_poly.pdbx_strand_id
1 'polypeptide(L)'
;MRVFVKDYLLPWAFIVVFWVALWLIIPPMREHLNAVNIFAVFLLLIPFLLVAFHFVGKTLERYGYSREDIRRLPEIIEKTHGRLYLPKEVFNIIGDALIFWGIFSWALLATGDPIMGLLSGIAMFAVIFAFFVFLISMFIWVIIFPHSLYRLFTGREPDRDFLIELIRQNLVLTAILVAVRLIALHSNYPAGDDFIGKMMAFGRKTELVSLLLELSGLNFLFSITGLYGSRKSRKLTALALTVIVFLQLWVAWRIVFG
;
A
#
# COMPACT_ATOMS: atom_id res chain seq x y z
N MET A 1 -23.37 20.91 14.53
CA MET A 1 -23.09 19.74 13.67
C MET A 1 -23.10 20.00 12.17
N ARG A 2 -23.33 21.24 11.68
CA ARG A 2 -23.61 21.48 10.24
C ARG A 2 -22.38 21.22 9.36
N VAL A 3 -21.20 21.57 9.87
CA VAL A 3 -19.90 21.40 9.18
C VAL A 3 -19.50 19.93 9.11
N PHE A 4 -19.59 19.19 10.24
CA PHE A 4 -19.30 17.76 10.25
C PHE A 4 -20.16 16.97 9.26
N VAL A 5 -21.46 17.25 9.23
CA VAL A 5 -22.39 16.58 8.32
C VAL A 5 -22.05 16.90 6.86
N LYS A 6 -21.89 18.18 6.53
CA LYS A 6 -21.69 18.63 5.15
C LYS A 6 -20.32 18.24 4.59
N ASP A 7 -19.27 18.39 5.38
CA ASP A 7 -17.89 18.34 4.89
C ASP A 7 -17.19 17.00 5.17
N TYR A 8 -17.80 16.11 5.97
CA TYR A 8 -17.21 14.81 6.33
C TYR A 8 -18.19 13.67 6.09
N LEU A 9 -19.36 13.70 6.74
CA LEU A 9 -20.34 12.60 6.66
C LEU A 9 -20.93 12.46 5.26
N LEU A 10 -21.28 13.57 4.61
CA LEU A 10 -21.85 13.57 3.27
C LEU A 10 -20.84 13.07 2.21
N PRO A 11 -19.56 13.50 2.21
CA PRO A 11 -18.54 12.87 1.35
C PRO A 11 -18.33 11.38 1.62
N TRP A 12 -18.29 10.93 2.89
CA TRP A 12 -18.19 9.50 3.20
C TRP A 12 -19.40 8.71 2.69
N ALA A 13 -20.61 9.25 2.88
CA ALA A 13 -21.83 8.66 2.34
C ALA A 13 -21.79 8.62 0.81
N PHE A 14 -21.25 9.66 0.17
CA PHE A 14 -21.07 9.69 -1.29
C PHE A 14 -20.12 8.59 -1.77
N ILE A 15 -19.03 8.30 -1.05
CA ILE A 15 -18.14 7.16 -1.36
C ILE A 15 -18.92 5.83 -1.32
N VAL A 16 -19.74 5.62 -0.29
CA VAL A 16 -20.57 4.40 -0.18
C VAL A 16 -21.59 4.33 -1.30
N VAL A 17 -22.31 5.42 -1.58
CA VAL A 17 -23.31 5.49 -2.66
C VAL A 17 -22.65 5.27 -4.02
N PHE A 18 -21.46 5.83 -4.23
CA PHE A 18 -20.67 5.64 -5.45
C PHE A 18 -20.36 4.15 -5.67
N TRP A 19 -19.91 3.43 -4.63
CA TRP A 19 -19.68 1.99 -4.73
C TRP A 19 -20.96 1.21 -5.03
N VAL A 20 -22.05 1.51 -4.31
CA VAL A 20 -23.35 0.87 -4.57
C VAL A 20 -23.82 1.11 -6.00
N ALA A 21 -23.66 2.32 -6.51
CA ALA A 21 -23.98 2.64 -7.91
C ALA A 21 -23.13 1.84 -8.89
N LEU A 22 -21.82 1.71 -8.65
CA LEU A 22 -20.94 0.87 -9.46
C LEU A 22 -21.40 -0.59 -9.49
N TRP A 23 -21.82 -1.15 -8.35
CA TRP A 23 -22.30 -2.53 -8.29
C TRP A 23 -23.56 -2.76 -9.14
N LEU A 24 -24.43 -1.75 -9.23
CA LEU A 24 -25.66 -1.82 -10.03
C LEU A 24 -25.41 -1.65 -11.54
N ILE A 25 -24.37 -0.89 -11.91
CA ILE A 25 -24.04 -0.58 -13.30
C ILE A 25 -23.20 -1.70 -13.94
N ILE A 26 -22.26 -2.28 -13.18
CA ILE A 26 -21.29 -3.26 -13.70
C ILE A 26 -21.97 -4.65 -13.80
N PRO A 27 -22.15 -5.24 -15.01
CA PRO A 27 -22.88 -6.49 -15.18
C PRO A 27 -22.42 -7.66 -14.31
N PRO A 28 -21.10 -7.98 -14.21
CA PRO A 28 -20.64 -9.08 -13.37
C PRO A 28 -20.95 -8.91 -11.88
N MET A 29 -21.22 -7.69 -11.42
CA MET A 29 -21.62 -7.43 -10.02
C MET A 29 -23.11 -7.56 -9.86
N ARG A 30 -23.85 -6.95 -10.79
CA ARG A 30 -25.31 -6.98 -10.79
C ARG A 30 -25.84 -8.41 -10.80
N GLU A 31 -25.20 -9.31 -11.55
CA GLU A 31 -25.56 -10.72 -11.63
C GLU A 31 -25.38 -11.47 -10.29
N HIS A 32 -24.46 -11.01 -9.45
CA HIS A 32 -24.14 -11.63 -8.15
C HIS A 32 -24.69 -10.85 -6.94
N LEU A 33 -25.49 -9.81 -7.16
CA LEU A 33 -26.19 -9.08 -6.09
C LEU A 33 -27.35 -9.92 -5.55
N ASN A 34 -27.05 -10.78 -4.58
CA ASN A 34 -28.03 -11.49 -3.77
C ASN A 34 -27.90 -11.12 -2.29
N ALA A 35 -28.90 -11.50 -1.47
CA ALA A 35 -28.92 -11.16 -0.06
C ALA A 35 -27.68 -11.65 0.72
N VAL A 36 -27.13 -12.81 0.35
CA VAL A 36 -25.95 -13.40 1.00
C VAL A 36 -24.69 -12.59 0.71
N ASN A 37 -24.48 -12.19 -0.54
CA ASN A 37 -23.32 -11.40 -0.96
C ASN A 37 -23.40 -9.97 -0.43
N ILE A 38 -24.61 -9.38 -0.40
CA ILE A 38 -24.84 -8.08 0.25
C ILE A 38 -24.51 -8.18 1.75
N PHE A 39 -24.98 -9.22 2.44
CA PHE A 39 -24.66 -9.45 3.84
C PHE A 39 -23.15 -9.60 4.07
N ALA A 40 -22.46 -10.37 3.22
CA ALA A 40 -21.01 -10.55 3.30
C ALA A 40 -20.24 -9.23 3.08
N VAL A 41 -20.66 -8.40 2.13
CA VAL A 41 -20.09 -7.07 1.87
C VAL A 41 -20.24 -6.14 3.07
N PHE A 42 -21.41 -6.13 3.73
CA PHE A 42 -21.61 -5.33 4.94
C PHE A 42 -20.87 -5.92 6.15
N LEU A 43 -20.76 -7.25 6.25
CA LEU A 43 -19.94 -7.89 7.28
C LEU A 43 -18.47 -7.50 7.12
N LEU A 44 -17.98 -7.43 5.89
CA LEU A 44 -16.63 -6.98 5.55
C LEU A 44 -16.38 -5.52 5.94
N LEU A 45 -17.40 -4.66 5.97
CA LEU A 45 -17.27 -3.27 6.40
C LEU A 45 -16.82 -3.17 7.88
N ILE A 46 -17.23 -4.11 8.72
CA ILE A 46 -16.93 -4.11 10.16
C ILE A 46 -15.40 -4.08 10.43
N PRO A 47 -14.58 -5.01 9.94
CA PRO A 47 -13.14 -4.95 10.17
C PRO A 47 -12.49 -3.68 9.58
N PHE A 48 -12.93 -3.18 8.43
CA PHE A 48 -12.40 -1.92 7.88
C PHE A 48 -12.71 -0.71 8.78
N LEU A 49 -13.93 -0.62 9.31
CA LEU A 49 -14.31 0.44 10.25
C LEU A 49 -13.56 0.29 11.58
N LEU A 50 -13.38 -0.92 12.10
CA LEU A 50 -12.59 -1.15 13.32
C LEU A 50 -11.15 -0.68 13.15
N VAL A 51 -10.53 -1.00 12.02
CA VAL A 51 -9.17 -0.53 11.68
C VAL A 51 -9.15 0.99 11.55
N ALA A 52 -10.11 1.58 10.83
CA ALA A 52 -10.23 3.03 10.70
C ALA A 52 -10.36 3.72 12.07
N PHE A 53 -11.26 3.25 12.93
CA PHE A 53 -11.44 3.79 14.27
C PHE A 53 -10.20 3.64 15.14
N HIS A 54 -9.48 2.51 15.04
CA HIS A 54 -8.20 2.35 15.72
C HIS A 54 -7.19 3.42 15.31
N PHE A 55 -7.04 3.67 14.01
CA PHE A 55 -6.11 4.68 13.50
C PHE A 55 -6.56 6.10 13.81
N VAL A 56 -7.85 6.39 13.72
CA VAL A 56 -8.43 7.66 14.15
C VAL A 56 -8.16 7.91 15.64
N GLY A 57 -8.30 6.89 16.49
CA GLY A 57 -7.95 6.97 17.91
C GLY A 57 -6.47 7.30 18.14
N LYS A 58 -5.56 6.65 17.40
CA LYS A 58 -4.13 6.99 17.45
C LYS A 58 -3.85 8.39 16.95
N THR A 59 -4.55 8.86 15.93
CA THR A 59 -4.42 10.23 15.45
C THR A 59 -4.90 11.21 16.52
N LEU A 60 -6.04 10.96 17.17
CA LEU A 60 -6.51 11.76 18.30
C LEU A 60 -5.46 11.88 19.42
N GLU A 61 -4.82 10.77 19.81
CA GLU A 61 -3.72 10.78 20.79
C GLU A 61 -2.56 11.68 20.38
N ARG A 62 -2.16 11.66 19.10
CA ARG A 62 -1.08 12.51 18.59
C ARG A 62 -1.40 14.01 18.72
N TYR A 63 -2.69 14.36 18.68
CA TYR A 63 -3.17 15.72 18.83
C TYR A 63 -3.63 16.06 20.26
N GLY A 64 -3.30 15.21 21.25
CA GLY A 64 -3.55 15.47 22.69
C GLY A 64 -4.93 15.07 23.21
N TYR A 65 -5.73 14.33 22.43
CA TYR A 65 -7.02 13.79 22.84
C TYR A 65 -6.89 12.33 23.33
N SER A 66 -7.89 11.83 24.08
CA SER A 66 -7.95 10.41 24.43
C SER A 66 -8.44 9.57 23.24
N ARG A 67 -8.05 8.30 23.16
CA ARG A 67 -8.64 7.36 22.18
C ARG A 67 -10.15 7.22 22.35
N GLU A 68 -10.66 7.38 23.57
CA GLU A 68 -12.09 7.26 23.86
C GLU A 68 -12.90 8.42 23.28
N ASP A 69 -12.22 9.54 22.96
CA ASP A 69 -12.85 10.73 22.37
C ASP A 69 -13.32 10.51 20.92
N ILE A 70 -13.10 9.33 20.32
CA ILE A 70 -13.74 8.93 19.05
C ILE A 70 -15.27 9.06 19.13
N ARG A 71 -15.89 8.85 20.31
CA ARG A 71 -17.35 9.04 20.46
C ARG A 71 -17.78 10.49 20.31
N ARG A 72 -16.87 11.43 20.58
CA ARG A 72 -17.08 12.89 20.47
C ARG A 72 -16.46 13.48 19.21
N LEU A 73 -16.07 12.63 18.27
CA LEU A 73 -15.43 13.03 17.02
C LEU A 73 -16.20 14.09 16.22
N PRO A 74 -17.56 14.05 16.13
CA PRO A 74 -18.31 15.12 15.48
C PRO A 74 -18.10 16.48 16.14
N GLU A 75 -18.06 16.54 17.47
CA GLU A 75 -17.86 17.77 18.24
C GLU A 75 -16.43 18.29 18.11
N ILE A 76 -15.45 17.39 18.14
CA ILE A 76 -14.02 17.73 18.01
C ILE A 76 -13.76 18.31 16.62
N ILE A 77 -14.27 17.65 15.57
CA ILE A 77 -14.11 18.12 14.19
C ILE A 77 -14.76 19.48 14.01
N GLU A 78 -15.96 19.70 14.56
CA GLU A 78 -16.64 20.99 14.46
C GLU A 78 -15.89 22.13 15.16
N LYS A 79 -15.26 21.85 16.32
CA LYS A 79 -14.45 22.84 17.06
C LYS A 79 -13.09 23.13 16.41
N THR A 80 -12.55 22.17 15.68
CA THR A 80 -11.18 22.23 15.12
C THR A 80 -11.14 22.47 13.61
N HIS A 81 -12.32 22.57 12.98
CA HIS A 81 -12.45 22.78 11.54
C HIS A 81 -11.71 24.04 11.06
N GLY A 82 -10.87 23.87 10.04
CA GLY A 82 -10.07 24.95 9.44
C GLY A 82 -8.86 25.42 10.27
N ARG A 83 -8.67 24.95 11.51
CA ARG A 83 -7.56 25.36 12.40
C ARG A 83 -6.49 24.30 12.60
N LEU A 84 -6.87 23.02 12.52
CA LEU A 84 -5.98 21.88 12.74
C LEU A 84 -6.00 20.95 11.52
N TYR A 85 -4.90 20.22 11.31
CA TYR A 85 -4.83 19.14 10.33
C TYR A 85 -5.61 17.89 10.79
N LEU A 86 -5.95 17.81 12.08
CA LEU A 86 -6.67 16.69 12.69
C LEU A 86 -7.94 16.28 11.92
N PRO A 87 -8.90 17.17 11.61
CA PRO A 87 -10.08 16.79 10.85
C PRO A 87 -9.76 16.20 9.47
N LYS A 88 -8.74 16.73 8.78
CA LYS A 88 -8.33 16.24 7.46
C LYS A 88 -7.70 14.84 7.56
N GLU A 89 -6.85 14.59 8.56
CA GLU A 89 -6.29 13.26 8.78
C GLU A 89 -7.37 12.23 9.11
N VAL A 90 -8.31 12.59 10.00
CA VAL A 90 -9.44 11.72 10.33
C VAL A 90 -10.32 11.44 9.11
N PHE A 91 -10.56 12.46 8.29
CA PHE A 91 -11.26 12.32 7.02
C PHE A 91 -10.58 11.32 6.09
N ASN A 92 -9.27 11.46 5.90
CA ASN A 92 -8.49 10.57 5.05
C ASN A 92 -8.51 9.14 5.58
N ILE A 93 -8.31 8.92 6.88
CA ILE A 93 -8.29 7.56 7.46
C ILE A 93 -9.62 6.82 7.21
N ILE A 94 -10.76 7.48 7.46
CA ILE A 94 -12.08 6.87 7.24
C ILE A 94 -12.38 6.74 5.75
N GLY A 95 -12.05 7.76 4.96
CA GLY A 95 -12.23 7.75 3.51
C GLY A 95 -11.45 6.62 2.83
N ASP A 96 -10.17 6.47 3.18
CA ASP A 96 -9.30 5.41 2.68
C ASP A 96 -9.88 4.03 3.05
N ALA A 97 -10.31 3.83 4.30
CA ALA A 97 -10.92 2.58 4.73
C ALA A 97 -12.20 2.25 3.93
N LEU A 98 -13.03 3.23 3.62
CA LEU A 98 -14.23 3.06 2.77
C LEU A 98 -13.86 2.75 1.32
N ILE A 99 -12.80 3.37 0.78
CA ILE A 99 -12.29 3.07 -0.56
C ILE A 99 -11.78 1.63 -0.61
N PHE A 100 -10.96 1.20 0.36
CA PHE A 100 -10.47 -0.17 0.43
C PHE A 100 -11.61 -1.17 0.63
N TRP A 101 -12.57 -0.88 1.50
CA TRP A 101 -13.78 -1.70 1.65
C TRP A 101 -14.51 -1.85 0.31
N GLY A 102 -14.69 -0.76 -0.44
CA GLY A 102 -15.36 -0.81 -1.74
C GLY A 102 -14.61 -1.64 -2.77
N ILE A 103 -13.27 -1.57 -2.80
CA ILE A 103 -12.41 -2.41 -3.65
C ILE A 103 -12.53 -3.91 -3.28
N PHE A 104 -12.52 -4.23 -1.99
CA PHE A 104 -12.69 -5.61 -1.53
C PHE A 104 -14.11 -6.12 -1.78
N SER A 105 -15.12 -5.25 -1.63
CA SER A 105 -16.51 -5.55 -1.94
C SER A 105 -16.70 -5.79 -3.44
N TRP A 106 -16.01 -5.00 -4.27
CA TRP A 106 -15.95 -5.20 -5.71
C TRP A 106 -15.37 -6.60 -6.03
N ALA A 107 -14.25 -6.98 -5.43
CA ALA A 107 -13.68 -8.32 -5.63
C ALA A 107 -14.64 -9.43 -5.19
N LEU A 108 -15.37 -9.24 -4.08
CA LEU A 108 -16.36 -10.19 -3.58
C LEU A 108 -17.56 -10.36 -4.51
N LEU A 109 -18.12 -9.26 -4.98
CA LEU A 109 -19.26 -9.30 -5.90
C LEU A 109 -18.88 -9.82 -7.28
N ALA A 110 -17.65 -9.60 -7.73
CA ALA A 110 -17.17 -10.14 -9.00
C ALA A 110 -17.08 -11.67 -9.01
N THR A 111 -16.81 -12.29 -7.84
CA THR A 111 -16.64 -13.76 -7.73
C THR A 111 -17.93 -14.50 -7.37
N GLY A 112 -18.94 -13.82 -6.83
CA GLY A 112 -20.22 -14.41 -6.44
C GLY A 112 -20.18 -15.30 -5.18
N ASP A 113 -19.01 -15.79 -4.78
CA ASP A 113 -18.76 -16.51 -3.52
C ASP A 113 -17.97 -15.62 -2.52
N PRO A 114 -18.44 -15.46 -1.26
CA PRO A 114 -17.79 -14.62 -0.26
C PRO A 114 -16.36 -15.00 0.10
N ILE A 115 -16.05 -16.30 0.18
CA ILE A 115 -14.73 -16.80 0.55
C ILE A 115 -13.76 -16.57 -0.60
N MET A 116 -14.15 -16.94 -1.83
CA MET A 116 -13.38 -16.68 -3.04
C MET A 116 -13.19 -15.20 -3.30
N GLY A 117 -14.17 -14.39 -2.94
CA GLY A 117 -14.13 -12.93 -2.98
C GLY A 117 -13.06 -12.34 -2.07
N LEU A 118 -13.07 -12.77 -0.81
CA LEU A 118 -12.05 -12.37 0.16
C LEU A 118 -10.65 -12.81 -0.27
N LEU A 119 -10.50 -14.08 -0.68
CA LEU A 119 -9.24 -14.63 -1.18
C LEU A 119 -8.76 -13.90 -2.44
N SER A 120 -9.68 -13.52 -3.34
CA SER A 120 -9.37 -12.73 -4.53
C SER A 120 -8.90 -11.33 -4.20
N GLY A 121 -9.54 -10.66 -3.23
CA GLY A 121 -9.07 -9.38 -2.70
C GLY A 121 -7.65 -9.49 -2.11
N ILE A 122 -7.42 -10.50 -1.27
CA ILE A 122 -6.08 -10.76 -0.69
C ILE A 122 -5.06 -11.03 -1.80
N ALA A 123 -5.38 -11.87 -2.78
CA ALA A 123 -4.49 -12.22 -3.89
C ALA A 123 -4.14 -10.98 -4.73
N MET A 124 -5.11 -10.12 -5.02
CA MET A 124 -4.89 -8.86 -5.74
C MET A 124 -3.91 -7.96 -4.99
N PHE A 125 -4.13 -7.72 -3.69
CA PHE A 125 -3.22 -6.88 -2.90
C PHE A 125 -1.84 -7.52 -2.72
N ALA A 126 -1.76 -8.84 -2.57
CA ALA A 126 -0.49 -9.55 -2.47
C ALA A 126 0.37 -9.35 -3.74
N VAL A 127 -0.24 -9.41 -4.94
CA VAL A 127 0.47 -9.14 -6.20
C VAL A 127 0.89 -7.68 -6.28
N ILE A 128 0.01 -6.73 -5.94
CA ILE A 128 0.32 -5.30 -5.96
C ILE A 128 1.52 -5.00 -5.05
N PHE A 129 1.48 -5.47 -3.79
CA PHE A 129 2.57 -5.27 -2.83
C PHE A 129 3.85 -6.00 -3.22
N ALA A 130 3.76 -7.20 -3.79
CA ALA A 130 4.92 -7.90 -4.32
C ALA A 130 5.61 -7.08 -5.44
N PHE A 131 4.83 -6.38 -6.27
CA PHE A 131 5.36 -5.53 -7.33
C PHE A 131 5.91 -4.19 -6.81
N PHE A 132 5.50 -3.72 -5.62
CA PHE A 132 5.99 -2.47 -5.03
C PHE A 132 7.50 -2.47 -4.74
N VAL A 133 8.17 -3.63 -4.75
CA VAL A 133 9.64 -3.70 -4.75
C VAL A 133 10.24 -2.88 -5.90
N PHE A 134 9.62 -2.93 -7.09
CA PHE A 134 9.99 -2.11 -8.23
C PHE A 134 9.75 -0.62 -7.98
N LEU A 135 8.62 -0.28 -7.33
CA LEU A 135 8.29 1.10 -6.98
C LEU A 135 9.29 1.71 -5.99
N ILE A 136 9.78 0.92 -5.02
CA ILE A 136 10.88 1.35 -4.14
C ILE A 136 12.11 1.73 -4.96
N SER A 137 12.47 0.92 -5.97
CA SER A 137 13.61 1.24 -6.83
C SER A 137 13.39 2.55 -7.59
N MET A 138 12.20 2.77 -8.15
CA MET A 138 11.87 4.05 -8.80
C MET A 138 12.01 5.24 -7.85
N PHE A 139 11.53 5.09 -6.62
CA PHE A 139 11.64 6.12 -5.60
C PHE A 139 13.10 6.40 -5.21
N ILE A 140 13.93 5.35 -5.17
CA ILE A 140 15.39 5.48 -5.01
C ILE A 140 15.97 6.33 -6.13
N TRP A 141 15.68 6.02 -7.39
CA TRP A 141 16.29 6.72 -8.53
C TRP A 141 15.91 8.19 -8.61
N VAL A 142 14.62 8.49 -8.38
CA VAL A 142 14.06 9.83 -8.60
C VAL A 142 14.30 10.76 -7.41
N ILE A 143 14.26 10.23 -6.19
CA ILE A 143 14.25 11.06 -4.98
C ILE A 143 15.47 10.78 -4.11
N ILE A 144 15.68 9.52 -3.71
CA ILE A 144 16.66 9.21 -2.66
C ILE A 144 18.08 9.36 -3.16
N PHE A 145 18.36 8.90 -4.37
CA PHE A 145 19.68 8.93 -4.96
C PHE A 145 20.17 10.35 -5.23
N PRO A 146 19.39 11.23 -5.91
CA PRO A 146 19.77 12.64 -6.08
C PRO A 146 19.99 13.34 -4.73
N HIS A 147 19.10 13.12 -3.77
CA HIS A 147 19.21 13.70 -2.43
C HIS A 147 20.46 13.21 -1.68
N SER A 148 20.77 11.92 -1.78
CA SER A 148 21.96 11.32 -1.14
C SER A 148 23.25 11.83 -1.76
N LEU A 149 23.31 11.93 -3.09
CA LEU A 149 24.46 12.52 -3.79
C LEU A 149 24.66 13.98 -3.40
N TYR A 150 23.59 14.78 -3.39
CA TYR A 150 23.65 16.18 -2.97
C TYR A 150 24.21 16.33 -1.55
N ARG A 151 23.72 15.53 -0.60
CA ARG A 151 24.23 15.55 0.78
C ARG A 151 25.70 15.16 0.84
N LEU A 152 26.10 14.09 0.16
CA LEU A 152 27.50 13.65 0.11
C LEU A 152 28.44 14.72 -0.48
N PHE A 153 28.05 15.39 -1.58
CA PHE A 153 28.85 16.43 -2.20
C PHE A 153 28.90 17.73 -1.40
N THR A 154 27.85 18.05 -0.63
CA THR A 154 27.85 19.18 0.32
C THR A 154 28.47 18.83 1.68
N GLY A 155 28.98 17.61 1.83
CA GLY A 155 29.67 17.15 3.02
C GLY A 155 28.79 16.81 4.23
N ARG A 156 27.50 16.66 3.96
CA ARG A 156 26.50 16.12 4.87
C ARG A 156 26.41 14.61 4.68
N GLU A 157 26.02 13.90 5.72
CA GLU A 157 25.75 12.46 5.63
C GLU A 157 24.35 12.25 5.03
N PRO A 158 24.08 11.12 4.36
CA PRO A 158 22.72 10.75 3.96
C PRO A 158 21.76 10.68 5.14
N ASP A 159 20.46 10.74 4.86
CA ASP A 159 19.44 10.71 5.92
C ASP A 159 19.31 9.30 6.50
N ARG A 160 19.77 9.09 7.75
CA ARG A 160 19.80 7.76 8.36
C ARG A 160 18.41 7.23 8.64
N ASP A 161 17.52 8.06 9.18
CA ASP A 161 16.16 7.65 9.53
C ASP A 161 15.39 7.23 8.27
N PHE A 162 15.58 7.99 7.20
CA PHE A 162 14.97 7.68 5.91
C PHE A 162 15.50 6.37 5.29
N LEU A 163 16.81 6.12 5.38
CA LEU A 163 17.41 4.88 4.86
C LEU A 163 17.03 3.65 5.71
N ILE A 164 16.87 3.80 7.02
CA ILE A 164 16.36 2.73 7.90
C ILE A 164 14.90 2.40 7.54
N GLU A 165 14.06 3.42 7.32
CA GLU A 165 12.68 3.21 6.89
C GLU A 165 12.62 2.52 5.54
N LEU A 166 13.47 2.92 4.60
CA LEU A 166 13.59 2.31 3.28
C LEU A 166 13.94 0.81 3.37
N ILE A 167 14.90 0.45 4.23
CA ILE A 167 15.24 -0.95 4.51
C ILE A 167 14.02 -1.70 5.04
N ARG A 168 13.34 -1.13 6.04
CA ARG A 168 12.17 -1.75 6.66
C ARG A 168 11.08 -2.03 5.64
N GLN A 169 10.72 -1.03 4.84
CA GLN A 169 9.69 -1.17 3.81
C GLN A 169 10.10 -2.19 2.74
N ASN A 170 11.35 -2.12 2.26
CA ASN A 170 11.85 -3.07 1.28
C ASN A 170 11.79 -4.51 1.80
N LEU A 171 12.22 -4.77 3.03
CA LEU A 171 12.16 -6.11 3.63
C LEU A 171 10.72 -6.64 3.77
N VAL A 172 9.76 -5.79 4.16
CA VAL A 172 8.36 -6.18 4.25
C VAL A 172 7.81 -6.57 2.87
N LEU A 173 8.06 -5.77 1.84
CA LEU A 173 7.60 -6.07 0.48
C LEU A 173 8.29 -7.31 -0.10
N THR A 174 9.57 -7.50 0.18
CA THR A 174 10.31 -8.70 -0.22
C THR A 174 9.75 -9.95 0.46
N ALA A 175 9.39 -9.87 1.74
CA ALA A 175 8.75 -10.98 2.44
C ALA A 175 7.40 -11.34 1.78
N ILE A 176 6.61 -10.34 1.37
CA ILE A 176 5.36 -10.55 0.63
C ILE A 176 5.64 -11.22 -0.73
N LEU A 177 6.62 -10.74 -1.50
CA LEU A 177 7.03 -11.33 -2.77
C LEU A 177 7.43 -12.81 -2.60
N VAL A 178 8.24 -13.11 -1.58
CA VAL A 178 8.65 -14.48 -1.24
C VAL A 178 7.43 -15.34 -0.86
N ALA A 179 6.52 -14.82 -0.04
CA ALA A 179 5.30 -15.53 0.33
C ALA A 179 4.44 -15.86 -0.90
N VAL A 180 4.24 -14.90 -1.81
CA VAL A 180 3.52 -15.10 -3.07
C VAL A 180 4.19 -16.18 -3.92
N ARG A 181 5.52 -16.15 -4.05
CA ARG A 181 6.28 -17.19 -4.77
C ARG A 181 6.10 -18.56 -4.14
N LEU A 182 6.25 -18.68 -2.82
CA LEU A 182 6.12 -19.96 -2.12
C LEU A 182 4.71 -20.53 -2.25
N ILE A 183 3.68 -19.70 -2.06
CA ILE A 183 2.27 -20.11 -2.23
C ILE A 183 2.05 -20.59 -3.67
N ALA A 184 2.52 -19.83 -4.67
CA ALA A 184 2.32 -20.18 -6.07
C ALA A 184 3.02 -21.47 -6.50
N LEU A 185 4.17 -21.79 -5.89
CA LEU A 185 4.91 -23.02 -6.16
C LEU A 185 4.32 -24.26 -5.47
N HIS A 186 3.70 -24.11 -4.29
CA HIS A 186 3.19 -25.24 -3.51
C HIS A 186 1.67 -25.42 -3.61
N SER A 187 0.96 -24.43 -4.15
CA SER A 187 -0.47 -24.52 -4.41
C SER A 187 -0.73 -25.22 -5.74
N ASN A 188 -1.69 -26.17 -5.73
CA ASN A 188 -2.22 -26.81 -6.93
C ASN A 188 -3.27 -25.96 -7.66
N TYR A 189 -3.52 -24.72 -7.22
CA TYR A 189 -4.48 -23.84 -7.88
C TYR A 189 -4.00 -23.49 -9.30
N PRO A 190 -4.85 -23.61 -10.33
CA PRO A 190 -4.45 -23.35 -11.71
C PRO A 190 -4.15 -21.86 -11.93
N ALA A 191 -3.28 -21.57 -12.91
CA ALA A 191 -3.20 -20.21 -13.42
C ALA A 191 -4.48 -19.91 -14.21
N GLY A 192 -5.07 -18.74 -13.99
CA GLY A 192 -6.38 -18.36 -14.53
C GLY A 192 -6.57 -16.84 -14.55
N ASP A 193 -7.69 -16.40 -15.12
CA ASP A 193 -8.01 -14.97 -15.27
C ASP A 193 -8.60 -14.32 -14.01
N ASP A 194 -8.95 -15.14 -13.02
CA ASP A 194 -9.33 -14.71 -11.68
C ASP A 194 -8.11 -14.17 -10.91
N PHE A 195 -8.34 -13.43 -9.82
CA PHE A 195 -7.25 -12.81 -9.06
C PHE A 195 -6.30 -13.81 -8.41
N ILE A 196 -6.83 -14.95 -7.95
CA ILE A 196 -6.02 -16.02 -7.38
C ILE A 196 -5.18 -16.65 -8.48
N GLY A 197 -5.78 -17.00 -9.62
CA GLY A 197 -5.07 -17.52 -10.79
C GLY A 197 -3.97 -16.59 -11.30
N LYS A 198 -4.23 -15.28 -11.33
CA LYS A 198 -3.23 -14.24 -11.66
C LYS A 198 -2.08 -14.18 -10.65
N MET A 199 -2.37 -14.29 -9.36
CA MET A 199 -1.34 -14.39 -8.32
C MET A 199 -0.50 -15.65 -8.50
N MET A 200 -1.11 -16.80 -8.79
CA MET A 200 -0.38 -18.04 -9.07
C MET A 200 0.50 -17.89 -10.31
N ALA A 201 -0.02 -17.30 -11.39
CA ALA A 201 0.73 -17.05 -12.61
C ALA A 201 1.93 -16.12 -12.35
N PHE A 202 1.71 -15.01 -11.65
CA PHE A 202 2.77 -14.09 -11.25
C PHE A 202 3.84 -14.79 -10.40
N GLY A 203 3.42 -15.48 -9.34
CA GLY A 203 4.32 -16.20 -8.46
C GLY A 203 5.08 -17.32 -9.16
N ARG A 204 4.53 -17.96 -10.20
CA ARG A 204 5.22 -19.01 -10.98
C ARG A 204 6.19 -18.46 -12.04
N LYS A 205 6.10 -17.19 -12.43
CA LYS A 205 7.05 -16.55 -13.37
C LYS A 205 8.43 -16.38 -12.73
N THR A 206 9.26 -17.42 -12.86
CA THR A 206 10.59 -17.50 -12.23
C THR A 206 11.47 -16.31 -12.59
N GLU A 207 11.50 -15.91 -13.86
CA GLU A 207 12.32 -14.78 -14.32
C GLU A 207 11.90 -13.46 -13.65
N LEU A 208 10.62 -13.10 -13.73
CA LEU A 208 10.10 -11.87 -13.12
C LEU A 208 10.35 -11.83 -11.61
N VAL A 209 10.02 -12.91 -10.89
CA VAL A 209 10.24 -12.98 -9.45
C VAL A 209 11.73 -12.89 -9.11
N SER A 210 12.61 -13.52 -9.90
CA SER A 210 14.06 -13.42 -9.70
C SER A 210 14.56 -11.99 -9.90
N LEU A 211 14.11 -11.29 -10.94
CA LEU A 211 14.48 -9.89 -11.19
C LEU A 211 13.97 -8.96 -10.08
N LEU A 212 12.76 -9.19 -9.57
CA LEU A 212 12.23 -8.43 -8.43
C LEU A 212 13.01 -8.69 -7.15
N LEU A 213 13.42 -9.94 -6.89
CA LEU A 213 14.28 -10.27 -5.75
C LEU A 213 15.67 -9.64 -5.88
N GLU A 214 16.23 -9.61 -7.09
CA GLU A 214 17.49 -8.93 -7.41
C GLU A 214 17.38 -7.41 -7.15
N LEU A 215 16.30 -6.76 -7.61
CA LEU A 215 16.00 -5.36 -7.29
C LEU A 215 15.89 -5.13 -5.78
N SER A 216 15.19 -5.99 -5.06
CA SER A 216 15.10 -5.93 -3.60
C SER A 216 16.49 -5.99 -2.96
N GLY A 217 17.36 -6.90 -3.44
CA GLY A 217 18.74 -7.01 -2.97
C GLY A 217 19.52 -5.73 -3.21
N LEU A 218 19.40 -5.13 -4.40
CA LEU A 218 20.04 -3.87 -4.74
C LEU A 218 19.49 -2.69 -3.94
N ASN A 219 18.17 -2.63 -3.67
CA ASN A 219 17.55 -1.61 -2.80
C ASN A 219 18.12 -1.69 -1.37
N PHE A 220 18.30 -2.90 -0.86
CA PHE A 220 18.91 -3.14 0.44
C PHE A 220 20.38 -2.74 0.46
N LEU A 221 21.16 -3.13 -0.56
CA LEU A 221 22.57 -2.74 -0.70
C LEU A 221 22.76 -1.24 -0.84
N PHE A 222 21.88 -0.56 -1.60
CA PHE A 222 21.86 0.90 -1.70
C PHE A 222 21.72 1.52 -0.32
N SER A 223 20.77 1.03 0.47
CA SER A 223 20.47 1.56 1.80
C SER A 223 21.61 1.35 2.79
N ILE A 224 22.20 0.15 2.81
CA ILE A 224 23.39 -0.15 3.63
C ILE A 224 24.57 0.73 3.22
N THR A 225 24.83 0.85 1.92
CA THR A 225 25.93 1.67 1.40
C THR A 225 25.74 3.15 1.77
N GLY A 226 24.51 3.65 1.72
CA GLY A 226 24.16 4.99 2.17
C GLY A 226 24.33 5.19 3.68
N LEU A 227 23.98 4.18 4.48
CA LEU A 227 24.05 4.24 5.95
C LEU A 227 25.47 4.16 6.50
N TYR A 228 26.30 3.29 5.92
CA TYR A 228 27.66 3.01 6.40
C TYR A 228 28.75 3.67 5.56
N GLY A 229 28.38 4.40 4.52
CA GLY A 229 29.31 5.17 3.70
C GLY A 229 30.12 6.17 4.52
N SER A 230 31.43 5.98 4.58
CA SER A 230 32.31 6.80 5.41
C SER A 230 32.35 8.26 4.95
N ARG A 231 32.25 9.18 5.92
CA ARG A 231 32.39 10.63 5.71
C ARG A 231 33.77 11.02 5.18
N LYS A 232 34.80 10.18 5.34
CA LYS A 232 36.14 10.38 4.77
C LYS A 232 36.26 9.90 3.33
N SER A 233 35.37 9.00 2.90
CA SER A 233 35.38 8.35 1.58
C SER A 233 34.17 8.71 0.73
N ARG A 234 33.66 9.96 0.85
CA ARG A 234 32.41 10.41 0.19
C ARG A 234 32.38 10.15 -1.31
N LYS A 235 33.50 10.32 -2.01
CA LYS A 235 33.61 10.04 -3.45
C LYS A 235 33.42 8.55 -3.76
N LEU A 236 33.98 7.67 -2.94
CA LEU A 236 33.80 6.22 -3.07
C LEU A 236 32.36 5.80 -2.73
N THR A 237 31.77 6.38 -1.69
CA THR A 237 30.35 6.15 -1.35
C THR A 237 29.43 6.60 -2.50
N ALA A 238 29.65 7.79 -3.04
CA ALA A 238 28.89 8.30 -4.18
C ALA A 238 29.05 7.40 -5.42
N LEU A 239 30.27 6.95 -5.70
CA LEU A 239 30.53 5.99 -6.79
C LEU A 239 29.79 4.67 -6.56
N ALA A 240 29.86 4.10 -5.36
CA ALA A 240 29.19 2.85 -5.02
C ALA A 240 27.66 2.96 -5.17
N LEU A 241 27.06 4.04 -4.64
CA LEU A 241 25.62 4.31 -4.83
C LEU A 241 25.25 4.45 -6.30
N THR A 242 26.10 5.10 -7.10
CA THR A 242 25.90 5.28 -8.54
C THR A 242 25.92 3.93 -9.25
N VAL A 243 26.90 3.08 -8.97
CA VAL A 243 26.99 1.72 -9.54
C VAL A 243 25.76 0.90 -9.17
N ILE A 244 25.31 0.95 -7.92
CA ILE A 244 24.10 0.23 -7.48
C ILE A 244 22.87 0.71 -8.25
N VAL A 245 22.70 2.02 -8.45
CA VAL A 245 21.57 2.56 -9.22
C VAL A 245 21.64 2.16 -10.69
N PHE A 246 22.82 2.14 -11.31
CA PHE A 246 22.98 1.63 -12.68
C PHE A 246 22.58 0.16 -12.79
N LEU A 247 22.97 -0.67 -11.82
CA LEU A 247 22.54 -2.08 -11.76
C LEU A 247 21.02 -2.19 -11.58
N GLN A 248 20.41 -1.37 -10.72
CA GLN A 248 18.95 -1.36 -10.55
C GLN A 248 18.23 -0.99 -11.86
N LEU A 249 18.72 0.03 -12.57
CA LEU A 249 18.17 0.44 -13.86
C LEU A 249 18.32 -0.66 -14.93
N TRP A 250 19.44 -1.39 -14.91
CA TRP A 250 19.65 -2.53 -15.79
C TRP A 250 18.66 -3.67 -15.51
N VAL A 251 18.46 -4.04 -14.25
CA VAL A 251 17.48 -5.07 -13.86
C VAL A 251 16.06 -4.61 -14.21
N ALA A 252 15.74 -3.34 -13.95
CA ALA A 252 14.46 -2.74 -14.30
C ALA A 252 14.20 -2.74 -15.81
N TRP A 253 15.22 -2.47 -16.62
CA TRP A 253 15.14 -2.56 -18.07
C TRP A 253 14.71 -3.95 -18.53
N ARG A 254 15.32 -5.00 -17.96
CA ARG A 254 14.96 -6.41 -18.25
C ARG A 254 13.53 -6.76 -17.84
N ILE A 255 13.02 -6.15 -16.76
CA ILE A 255 11.62 -6.35 -16.35
C ILE A 255 10.65 -5.72 -17.37
N VAL A 256 10.98 -4.55 -17.92
CA VAL A 256 10.09 -3.79 -18.80
C VAL A 256 10.15 -4.26 -20.26
N PHE A 257 11.34 -4.58 -20.76
CA PHE A 257 11.57 -4.84 -22.18
C PHE A 257 11.89 -6.31 -22.52
N GLY A 258 12.09 -7.17 -21.52
CA GLY A 258 12.56 -8.55 -21.72
C GLY A 258 14.04 -8.59 -22.07
#